data_AF-K1RVS8-F1
#
_entry.id   AF-K1RVS8-F1
#
_cell.length_a   1.000
_cell.length_b   1.000
_cell.length_c   1.000
_cell.angle_alpha   90.00
_cell.angle_beta   90.00
_cell.angle_gamma   90.00
#
_symmetry.space_group_name_H-M   'P 1'
#
loop_
_entity.id
_entity.type
_entity.pdbx_description
1 polymer ?
#
loop_
_entity_poly.entity_id
_entity_poly.type
_entity_poly.pdbx_seq_one_letter_code
_entity_poly.pdbx_strand_id
1 'polypeptide(L)' 'VGVPLCDAVKMASLTPARVIGLDSKKGKIEKDFDADLIMFDDDINISFVMVGGSVVKS' A
#
# COMPACT_ATOMS: atom_id res chain seq x y z
N VAL A 1 -19.09 -13.87 2.07
CA VAL A 1 -18.15 -14.23 0.98
C VAL A 1 -16.99 -13.26 1.07
N GLY A 2 -15.76 -13.76 1.16
CA GLY A 2 -14.55 -12.92 1.25
C GLY A 2 -14.11 -12.39 -0.11
N VAL A 3 -13.33 -11.31 -0.11
CA VAL A 3 -12.72 -10.73 -1.31
C VAL A 3 -11.27 -11.22 -1.40
N PRO A 4 -10.70 -11.54 -2.58
CA PRO A 4 -9.29 -11.90 -2.70
C PRO A 4 -8.37 -10.85 -2.08
N LEU A 5 -7.31 -11.29 -1.40
CA LEU A 5 -6.40 -10.39 -0.67
C LEU A 5 -5.86 -9.26 -1.56
N CYS A 6 -5.43 -9.59 -2.78
CA CYS A 6 -4.94 -8.60 -3.75
C CYS A 6 -5.98 -7.51 -4.07
N ASP A 7 -7.27 -7.86 -4.13
CA ASP A 7 -8.32 -6.90 -4.40
C ASP A 7 -8.63 -6.06 -3.15
N ALA A 8 -8.57 -6.67 -1.95
CA ALA A 8 -8.64 -5.94 -0.69
C ALA A 8 -7.48 -4.92 -0.56
N VAL A 9 -6.26 -5.29 -0.93
CA VAL A 9 -5.10 -4.39 -0.94
C VAL A 9 -5.31 -3.22 -1.90
N LYS A 10 -5.80 -3.47 -3.13
CA LYS A 10 -6.14 -2.39 -4.07
C LYS A 10 -7.21 -1.45 -3.50
N MET A 11 -8.25 -2.00 -2.88
CA MET A 11 -9.30 -1.22 -2.22
C MET A 11 -8.76 -0.38 -1.06
N ALA A 12 -7.71 -0.82 -0.37
CA ALA A 12 -7.06 -0.09 0.71
C ALA A 12 -5.97 0.91 0.24
N SER A 13 -5.56 0.88 -1.02
CA SER A 13 -4.41 1.66 -1.53
C SER A 13 -4.74 2.43 -2.81
N LEU A 14 -4.71 1.77 -3.97
CA LEU A 14 -4.92 2.38 -5.29
C LEU A 14 -6.30 3.02 -5.44
N THR A 15 -7.35 2.35 -4.99
CA THR A 15 -8.72 2.82 -5.17
C THR A 15 -8.97 4.18 -4.51
N PRO A 16 -8.71 4.37 -3.20
CA PRO A 16 -8.89 5.68 -2.57
C PRO A 16 -7.94 6.72 -3.16
N ALA A 17 -6.67 6.37 -3.48
CA ALA A 17 -5.74 7.29 -4.12
C ALA A 17 -6.29 7.83 -5.46
N ARG A 18 -6.91 6.97 -6.28
CA ARG A 18 -7.55 7.40 -7.52
C ARG A 18 -8.78 8.27 -7.28
N VAL A 19 -9.64 7.89 -6.33
CA VAL A 19 -10.86 8.64 -5.99
C VAL A 19 -10.55 10.08 -5.58
N ILE A 20 -9.42 10.30 -4.88
CA ILE A 20 -9.00 11.63 -4.42
C ILE A 20 -7.94 12.29 -5.33
N GLY A 21 -7.59 11.69 -6.47
CA GLY A 21 -6.66 12.26 -7.45
C GLY A 21 -5.16 12.22 -7.07
N LEU A 22 -4.77 11.29 -6.20
CA LEU A 22 -3.38 11.07 -5.77
C LEU A 22 -2.73 9.80 -6.38
N ASP A 23 -3.36 9.12 -7.34
CA ASP A 23 -2.85 7.88 -7.93
C ASP A 23 -1.66 8.04 -8.89
N SER A 24 -1.16 9.26 -9.06
CA SER A 24 0.13 9.59 -9.69
C SER A 24 1.31 9.58 -8.71
N LYS A 25 1.03 9.51 -7.40
CA LYS A 25 2.05 9.53 -6.34
C LYS A 25 1.87 8.44 -5.29
N LYS A 26 0.66 7.91 -5.09
CA LYS A 26 0.34 6.93 -4.06
C LYS A 26 -0.48 5.75 -4.58
N GLY A 27 -0.47 4.66 -3.81
CA GLY A 27 -1.33 3.50 -4.05
C GLY A 27 -0.76 2.49 -5.06
N LYS A 28 0.47 2.68 -5.55
CA LYS A 28 1.19 1.73 -6.41
C LYS A 28 2.65 1.63 -5.99
N ILE A 29 3.24 0.47 -6.24
CA ILE A 29 4.69 0.27 -6.15
C ILE A 29 5.24 0.43 -7.57
N GLU A 30 5.65 1.66 -7.90
CA GLU A 30 6.11 2.04 -9.23
C GLU A 30 7.19 3.14 -9.10
N LYS A 31 8.01 3.32 -10.13
CA LYS A 31 9.01 4.39 -10.15
C LYS A 31 8.32 5.76 -10.05
N ASP A 32 8.95 6.71 -9.36
CA ASP A 32 8.50 8.11 -9.21
C ASP A 32 7.27 8.32 -8.30
N PHE A 33 6.82 7.26 -7.61
CA PHE A 33 5.83 7.27 -6.53
C PHE A 33 6.48 7.45 -5.16
N ASP A 34 5.69 7.90 -4.18
CA ASP A 34 6.15 8.01 -2.80
C ASP A 34 6.42 6.61 -2.23
N ALA A 35 7.52 6.47 -1.50
CA ALA A 35 7.91 5.21 -0.86
C ALA A 35 7.14 4.99 0.47
N ASP A 36 5.81 4.88 0.35
CA ASP A 36 4.90 4.44 1.40
C ASP A 36 4.62 2.94 1.22
N LEU A 37 5.24 2.10 2.05
CA LEU A 37 5.26 0.65 1.87
C LEU A 37 4.93 -0.06 3.18
N ILE A 38 4.20 -1.17 3.08
CA ILE A 38 3.93 -2.11 4.17
C ILE A 38 4.20 -3.52 3.65
N MET A 39 4.89 -4.32 4.44
CA MET A 39 5.09 -5.75 4.19
C MET A 39 4.42 -6.57 5.28
N PHE A 40 3.65 -7.57 4.87
CA PHE A 40 2.92 -8.47 5.75
C PHE A 40 2.79 -9.86 5.10
N ASP A 41 2.53 -10.89 5.91
CA ASP A 41 2.31 -12.27 5.47
C ASP A 41 0.83 -12.56 5.18
N ASP A 42 0.48 -13.81 4.85
CA ASP A 42 -0.90 -14.19 4.52
C ASP A 42 -1.89 -13.99 5.70
N ASP A 43 -1.38 -13.88 6.94
CA ASP A 43 -2.13 -13.63 8.16
C ASP A 43 -2.14 -12.13 8.56
N ILE A 44 -1.61 -11.24 7.72
CA ILE A 44 -1.53 -9.79 7.94
C ILE A 44 -0.60 -9.42 9.13
N ASN A 45 0.38 -10.26 9.46
CA ASN A 45 1.42 -9.90 10.42
C ASN A 45 2.39 -8.90 9.78
N ILE A 46 2.37 -7.66 10.25
CA ILE A 46 3.20 -6.58 9.69
C ILE A 46 4.66 -6.73 10.16
N SER A 47 5.55 -7.05 9.22
CA SER A 47 6.99 -7.15 9.44
C SER A 47 7.75 -5.87 9.11
N PHE A 48 7.18 -4.97 8.30
CA PHE A 48 7.88 -3.76 7.87
C PHE A 48 6.91 -2.63 7.51
N VAL A 49 7.28 -1.39 7.86
CA VAL A 49 6.56 -0.17 7.45
C VAL A 49 7.57 0.92 7.09
N MET A 50 7.34 1.56 5.94
CA MET A 50 8.07 2.73 5.46
C MET A 50 7.09 3.85 5.11
N VAL A 51 7.43 5.08 5.47
CA VAL A 51 6.66 6.29 5.14
C VAL A 51 7.59 7.28 4.47
N GLY A 52 7.28 7.66 3.22
CA GLY A 52 8.07 8.61 2.44
C GLY A 52 9.56 8.24 2.33
N GLY A 53 9.89 6.95 2.28
CA GLY A 53 11.29 6.48 2.23
C GLY A 53 11.95 6.24 3.59
N SER A 54 11.30 6.63 4.70
CA SER A 54 11.82 6.44 6.05
C SER A 54 11.23 5.19 6.69
N VAL A 55 12.08 4.28 7.16
CA VAL A 55 11.64 3.07 7.87
C VAL A 55 11.13 3.45 9.26
N VAL A 56 9.88 3.10 9.57
CA VAL A 56 9.27 3.35 10.89
C VAL A 56 9.06 2.06 11.69
N LYS A 57 9.06 0.89 11.02
CA LYS A 57 9.00 -0.43 11.65
C LYS A 57 9.78 -1.46 10.83
N SER A 58 10.53 -2.31 11.51
CA SER A 58 11.31 -3.44 11.00
C SER A 58 11.32 -4.58 12.02
#